data_AF-A0A327LWG9-F1
#
_entry.id   AF-A0A327LWG9-F1
#
_cell.length_a   1.000
_cell.length_b   1.000
_cell.length_c   1.000
_cell.angle_alpha   90.00
_cell.angle_beta   90.00
_cell.angle_gamma   90.00
#
_symmetry.space_group_name_H-M   'P 1'
#
loop_
_entity.id
_entity.type
_entity.pdbx_description
1 polymer ?
#
loop_
_entity_poly.entity_id
_entity_poly.type
_entity_poly.pdbx_seq_one_letter_code
_entity_poly.pdbx_strand_id
1 'polypeptide(L)'
;MQAPKTIGRAAITDERGFGVLLNAIDDYDGWPTIKAALQFLILTCVCPGEVRGATRQEFDLKKATWNIPAHRMKMRHSHSVPLSRQAVALIEDIWPLSEGGEPMFPSIRTRKKPLSENAFNVSLRRMGYSKDEVTAHGFRVTASTILNNRGYDPDVIEAVLAHQDSNVIRRAYTTCSTPRSLSSNEGSKTLLHRQSHLPQGRTSCVQSPELGPHLRRC
;
A
#
# COMPACT_ATOMS: atom_id res chain seq x y z
N MET A 1 34.83 23.92 9.77
CA MET A 1 33.38 24.11 9.54
C MET A 1 32.67 22.92 10.14
N GLN A 2 31.72 23.12 11.07
CA GLN A 2 30.87 22.01 11.53
C GLN A 2 29.87 21.68 10.42
N ALA A 3 29.62 20.38 10.18
CA ALA A 3 28.57 19.97 9.26
C ALA A 3 27.21 20.51 9.77
N PRO A 4 26.32 20.99 8.89
CA PRO A 4 25.03 21.53 9.31
C PRO A 4 24.26 20.45 10.06
N LYS A 5 23.84 20.76 11.30
CA LYS A 5 23.06 19.84 12.14
C LYS A 5 21.77 19.49 11.39
N THR A 6 21.62 18.24 10.97
CA THR A 6 20.46 17.78 10.21
C THR A 6 19.22 17.86 11.11
N ILE A 7 18.42 18.90 10.92
CA ILE A 7 17.14 19.07 11.61
C ILE A 7 16.17 18.02 11.07
N GLY A 8 15.64 17.17 11.95
CA GLY A 8 14.60 16.21 11.61
C GLY A 8 13.37 16.91 11.06
N ARG A 9 12.71 16.32 10.06
CA ARG A 9 11.51 16.94 9.46
C ARG A 9 10.34 16.86 10.43
N ALA A 10 9.64 17.99 10.60
CA ALA A 10 8.42 18.07 11.39
C ALA A 10 7.38 17.03 10.95
N ALA A 11 6.94 16.21 11.92
CA ALA A 11 6.06 15.08 11.75
C ALA A 11 5.31 14.80 13.07
N ILE A 12 4.00 14.60 12.98
CA ILE A 12 3.18 14.12 14.10
C ILE A 12 3.38 12.60 14.17
N THR A 13 3.89 12.08 15.28
CA THR A 13 4.27 10.66 15.44
C THR A 13 3.37 9.89 16.41
N ASP A 14 2.46 10.56 17.11
CA ASP A 14 1.47 9.92 17.98
C ASP A 14 0.19 9.58 17.20
N GLU A 15 -0.43 8.44 17.52
CA GLU A 15 -1.57 7.94 16.76
C GLU A 15 -2.82 8.82 16.90
N ARG A 16 -2.99 9.52 18.04
CA ARG A 16 -4.16 10.36 18.30
C ARG A 16 -4.09 11.67 17.52
N GLY A 17 -2.97 12.38 17.61
CA GLY A 17 -2.68 13.57 16.81
C GLY A 17 -2.69 13.25 15.31
N PHE A 18 -2.17 12.09 14.90
CA PHE A 18 -2.27 11.66 13.51
C PHE A 18 -3.73 11.41 13.08
N GLY A 19 -4.55 10.78 13.93
CA GLY A 19 -5.99 10.63 13.68
C GLY A 19 -6.73 11.96 13.51
N VAL A 20 -6.40 12.97 14.33
CA VAL A 20 -6.94 14.34 14.18
C VAL A 20 -6.51 14.97 12.84
N LEU A 21 -5.26 14.73 12.40
CA LEU A 21 -4.78 15.17 11.10
C LEU A 21 -5.49 14.46 9.93
N LEU A 22 -5.81 13.17 10.05
CA LEU A 22 -6.60 12.46 9.04
C LEU A 22 -7.99 13.07 8.89
N ASN A 23 -8.69 13.31 10.00
CA ASN A 23 -10.00 13.97 9.98
C ASN A 23 -9.91 15.37 9.32
N ALA A 24 -8.89 16.16 9.66
CA ALA A 24 -8.69 17.48 9.04
C ALA A 24 -8.42 17.42 7.52
N ILE A 25 -7.81 16.34 7.02
CA ILE A 25 -7.62 16.09 5.59
C ILE A 25 -8.93 15.64 4.94
N ASP A 26 -9.73 14.81 5.64
CA ASP A 26 -11.04 14.36 5.17
C ASP A 26 -12.10 15.47 5.19
N ASP A 27 -11.96 16.47 6.06
CA ASP A 27 -12.77 17.69 6.09
C ASP A 27 -12.25 18.80 5.15
N TYR A 28 -11.10 18.62 4.49
CA TYR A 28 -10.52 19.63 3.62
C TYR A 28 -11.46 19.99 2.45
N ASP A 29 -11.86 21.26 2.41
CA ASP A 29 -12.82 21.90 1.49
C ASP A 29 -12.16 22.49 0.23
N GLY A 30 -10.83 22.41 0.14
CA GLY A 30 -10.07 22.89 -1.00
C GLY A 30 -10.17 21.98 -2.22
N TRP A 31 -9.17 22.08 -3.10
CA TRP A 31 -9.19 21.40 -4.39
C TRP A 31 -9.20 19.87 -4.24
N PRO A 32 -10.19 19.15 -4.81
CA PRO A 32 -10.32 17.69 -4.67
C PRO A 32 -9.05 16.93 -5.06
N THR A 33 -8.34 17.39 -6.10
CA THR A 33 -7.06 16.81 -6.53
C THR A 33 -5.95 16.89 -5.47
N ILE A 34 -5.92 17.96 -4.66
CA ILE A 34 -4.94 18.07 -3.57
C ILE A 34 -5.36 17.18 -2.39
N LYS A 35 -6.65 17.12 -2.08
CA LYS A 35 -7.20 16.22 -1.05
C LYS A 35 -6.87 14.76 -1.34
N ALA A 36 -7.24 14.31 -2.54
CA ALA A 36 -6.94 12.98 -3.04
C ALA A 36 -5.43 12.70 -3.04
N ALA A 37 -4.61 13.63 -3.53
CA ALA A 37 -3.16 13.44 -3.53
C ALA A 37 -2.53 13.39 -2.11
N LEU A 38 -3.09 14.08 -1.11
CA LEU A 38 -2.68 13.98 0.30
C LEU A 38 -3.08 12.62 0.91
N GLN A 39 -4.35 12.23 0.75
CA GLN A 39 -4.85 10.94 1.21
C GLN A 39 -4.05 9.78 0.56
N PHE A 40 -3.79 9.86 -0.74
CA PHE A 40 -2.98 8.89 -1.46
C PHE A 40 -1.53 8.82 -0.97
N LEU A 41 -0.90 9.98 -0.71
CA LEU A 41 0.44 10.07 -0.11
C LEU A 41 0.51 9.39 1.27
N ILE A 42 -0.54 9.51 2.08
CA ILE A 42 -0.65 8.83 3.38
C ILE A 42 -0.85 7.33 3.21
N LEU A 43 -1.78 6.91 2.33
CA LEU A 43 -2.07 5.49 2.08
C LEU A 43 -0.90 4.69 1.50
N THR A 44 0.03 5.36 0.81
CA THR A 44 1.17 4.73 0.11
C THR A 44 2.54 5.01 0.73
N CYS A 45 2.68 6.05 1.57
CA CYS A 45 3.93 6.42 2.25
C CYS A 45 5.15 6.70 1.34
N VAL A 46 4.95 6.85 0.02
CA VAL A 46 6.02 7.19 -0.94
C VAL A 46 6.51 8.63 -0.77
N CYS A 47 7.49 9.07 -1.59
CA CYS A 47 7.90 10.48 -1.56
C CYS A 47 6.82 11.40 -2.19
N PRO A 48 6.62 12.63 -1.65
CA PRO A 48 5.69 13.60 -2.26
C PRO A 48 6.02 13.95 -3.73
N GLY A 49 7.29 13.81 -4.14
CA GLY A 49 7.71 13.99 -5.54
C GLY A 49 7.30 12.84 -6.47
N GLU A 50 7.18 11.63 -5.93
CA GLU A 50 6.70 10.46 -6.67
C GLU A 50 5.19 10.57 -6.90
N VAL A 51 4.42 10.95 -5.87
CA VAL A 51 2.96 11.21 -6.00
C VAL A 51 2.67 12.31 -7.00
N ARG A 52 3.30 13.49 -6.90
CA ARG A 52 2.94 14.64 -7.75
C ARG A 52 3.09 14.33 -9.23
N GLY A 53 4.14 13.61 -9.61
CA GLY A 53 4.48 13.29 -10.99
C GLY A 53 3.96 11.93 -11.45
N ALA A 54 3.17 11.23 -10.63
CA ALA A 54 2.59 9.94 -11.00
C ALA A 54 1.80 10.10 -12.31
N THR A 55 1.96 9.16 -13.24
CA THR A 55 1.23 9.14 -14.52
C THR A 55 0.28 7.96 -14.56
N ARG A 56 -0.78 8.05 -15.36
CA ARG A 56 -1.80 6.98 -15.44
C ARG A 56 -1.22 5.61 -15.82
N GLN A 57 -0.16 5.60 -16.62
CA GLN A 57 0.48 4.38 -17.15
C GLN A 57 1.25 3.59 -16.08
N GLU A 58 1.58 4.19 -14.94
CA GLU A 58 2.26 3.52 -13.84
C GLU A 58 1.32 2.62 -13.02
N PHE A 59 0.00 2.75 -13.18
CA PHE A 59 -1.01 2.07 -12.37
C PHE A 59 -1.61 0.85 -13.08
N ASP A 60 -1.50 -0.31 -12.44
CA ASP A 60 -2.27 -1.51 -12.78
C ASP A 60 -3.33 -1.73 -11.70
N LEU A 61 -4.53 -1.18 -11.93
CA LEU A 61 -5.65 -1.31 -10.99
C LEU A 61 -6.17 -2.75 -10.88
N LYS A 62 -6.02 -3.57 -11.94
CA LYS A 62 -6.45 -4.99 -11.90
C LYS A 62 -5.59 -5.81 -10.93
N LYS A 63 -4.31 -5.48 -10.83
CA LYS A 63 -3.39 -6.06 -9.83
C LYS A 63 -3.32 -5.26 -8.53
N ALA A 64 -4.01 -4.11 -8.44
CA ALA A 64 -3.85 -3.12 -7.38
C ALA A 64 -2.37 -2.78 -7.09
N THR A 65 -1.59 -2.47 -8.13
CA THR A 65 -0.17 -2.08 -7.99
C THR A 65 0.14 -0.78 -8.73
N TRP A 66 0.99 0.04 -8.13
CA TRP A 66 1.59 1.22 -8.75
C TRP A 66 3.09 0.98 -8.92
N ASN A 67 3.58 1.10 -10.16
CA ASN A 67 4.95 0.75 -10.53
C ASN A 67 5.69 2.02 -10.96
N ILE A 68 6.47 2.58 -10.04
CA ILE A 68 7.23 3.82 -10.24
C ILE A 68 8.52 3.47 -11.01
N PRO A 69 8.76 4.04 -12.21
CA PRO A 69 9.90 3.70 -13.03
C PRO A 69 11.21 4.27 -12.45
N ALA A 70 12.30 3.52 -12.65
CA ALA A 70 13.63 3.84 -12.13
C ALA A 70 14.11 5.28 -12.41
N HIS A 71 13.75 5.87 -13.56
CA HIS A 71 14.16 7.23 -13.91
C HIS A 71 13.51 8.33 -13.05
N ARG A 72 12.39 8.04 -12.36
CA ARG A 72 11.73 8.95 -11.41
C ARG A 72 12.16 8.71 -9.96
N MET A 73 12.69 7.53 -9.66
CA MET A 73 13.14 7.14 -8.33
C MET A 73 14.53 7.70 -8.04
N LYS A 74 14.71 8.33 -6.87
CA LYS A 74 16.01 8.90 -6.45
C LYS A 74 17.14 7.87 -6.45
N MET A 75 16.83 6.63 -6.08
CA MET A 75 17.78 5.51 -6.01
C MET A 75 17.97 4.76 -7.34
N ARG A 76 17.32 5.18 -8.44
CA ARG A 76 17.39 4.54 -9.77
C ARG A 76 16.98 3.06 -9.83
N HIS A 77 16.28 2.56 -8.81
CA HIS A 77 15.59 1.27 -8.83
C HIS A 77 14.10 1.51 -9.06
N SER A 78 13.42 0.63 -9.80
CA SER A 78 11.96 0.68 -9.91
C SER A 78 11.32 0.33 -8.55
N HIS A 79 10.28 1.06 -8.15
CA HIS A 79 9.54 0.78 -6.92
C HIS A 79 8.14 0.26 -7.26
N SER A 80 7.74 -0.86 -6.66
CA SER A 80 6.40 -1.44 -6.84
C SER A 80 5.63 -1.34 -5.53
N VAL A 81 4.58 -0.54 -5.53
CA VAL A 81 3.77 -0.18 -4.37
C VAL A 81 2.43 -0.92 -4.46
N PRO A 82 2.09 -1.80 -3.51
CA PRO A 82 0.76 -2.38 -3.43
C PRO A 82 -0.26 -1.31 -3.01
N LEU A 83 -1.41 -1.29 -3.67
CA LEU A 83 -2.47 -0.31 -3.43
C LEU A 83 -3.54 -0.91 -2.52
N SER A 84 -3.94 -0.17 -1.50
CA SER A 84 -5.11 -0.54 -0.68
C SER A 84 -6.41 -0.32 -1.48
N ARG A 85 -7.51 -0.94 -1.05
CA ARG A 85 -8.84 -0.73 -1.65
C ARG A 85 -9.23 0.76 -1.65
N GLN A 86 -8.87 1.50 -0.60
CA GLN A 86 -9.10 2.95 -0.50
C GLN A 86 -8.24 3.73 -1.52
N ALA A 87 -6.99 3.31 -1.73
CA ALA A 87 -6.13 3.94 -2.73
C ALA A 87 -6.64 3.71 -4.16
N VAL A 88 -7.17 2.52 -4.46
CA VAL A 88 -7.80 2.22 -5.77
C VAL A 88 -9.06 3.07 -5.99
N ALA A 89 -9.99 3.10 -5.02
CA ALA A 89 -11.20 3.93 -5.13
C ALA A 89 -10.88 5.41 -5.36
N LEU A 90 -9.91 5.96 -4.62
CA LEU A 90 -9.42 7.33 -4.79
C LEU A 90 -8.82 7.59 -6.19
N ILE A 91 -8.11 6.62 -6.77
CA ILE A 91 -7.62 6.69 -8.14
C ILE A 91 -8.78 6.74 -9.14
N GLU A 92 -9.80 5.90 -8.95
CA GLU A 92 -10.99 5.84 -9.81
C GLU A 92 -11.81 7.14 -9.74
N ASP A 93 -11.97 7.73 -8.57
CA ASP A 93 -12.66 9.01 -8.36
C ASP A 93 -11.94 10.21 -9.01
N ILE A 94 -10.59 10.23 -8.98
CA ILE A 94 -9.83 11.38 -9.48
C ILE A 94 -9.51 11.31 -10.98
N TRP A 95 -9.48 10.11 -11.58
CA TRP A 95 -9.17 9.92 -12.99
C TRP A 95 -10.10 10.64 -13.98
N PRO A 96 -11.41 10.79 -13.75
CA PRO A 96 -12.28 11.62 -14.57
C PRO A 96 -11.85 13.09 -14.61
N LEU A 97 -11.31 13.64 -13.51
CA LEU A 97 -11.03 15.08 -13.37
C LEU A 97 -9.81 15.58 -14.17
N SER A 98 -8.88 14.69 -14.56
CA SER A 98 -7.72 15.08 -15.38
C SER A 98 -7.99 15.16 -16.88
N GLU A 99 -9.22 14.89 -17.37
CA GLU A 99 -9.64 15.11 -18.78
C GLU A 99 -8.69 14.50 -19.84
N GLY A 100 -8.19 13.29 -19.60
CA GLY A 100 -7.22 12.63 -20.49
C GLY A 100 -5.78 13.15 -20.39
N GLY A 101 -5.51 14.08 -19.47
CA GLY A 101 -4.16 14.49 -19.11
C GLY A 101 -3.32 13.33 -18.55
N GLU A 102 -2.04 13.34 -18.91
CA GLU A 102 -1.01 12.41 -18.45
C GLU A 102 -0.78 12.40 -16.92
N PRO A 103 -0.71 13.55 -16.20
CA PRO A 103 -0.50 13.52 -14.76
C PRO A 103 -1.74 12.99 -14.04
N MET A 104 -1.50 12.07 -13.11
CA MET A 104 -2.52 11.49 -12.24
C MET A 104 -3.23 12.56 -11.42
N PHE A 105 -2.43 13.43 -10.79
CA PHE A 105 -2.89 14.55 -9.98
C PHE A 105 -2.58 15.87 -10.70
N PRO A 106 -3.52 16.39 -11.53
CA PRO A 106 -3.33 17.64 -12.27
C PRO A 106 -3.18 18.87 -11.37
N SER A 107 -2.50 19.89 -11.88
CA SER A 107 -2.43 21.21 -11.24
C SER A 107 -3.75 21.94 -11.33
N ILE A 108 -4.13 22.61 -10.23
CA ILE A 108 -5.27 23.54 -10.14
C ILE A 108 -5.34 24.50 -11.33
N ARG A 109 -4.17 25.02 -11.76
CA ARG A 109 -4.08 26.02 -12.83
C ARG A 109 -4.05 25.43 -14.24
N THR A 110 -3.73 24.15 -14.40
CA THR A 110 -3.65 23.49 -15.71
C THR A 110 -3.63 21.98 -15.59
N ARG A 111 -4.54 21.31 -16.31
CA ARG A 111 -4.63 19.84 -16.35
C ARG A 111 -3.45 19.16 -17.03
N LYS A 112 -2.59 19.93 -17.72
CA LYS A 112 -1.40 19.42 -18.44
C LYS A 112 -0.14 19.32 -17.57
N LYS A 113 -0.14 19.86 -16.34
CA LYS A 113 1.04 19.81 -15.44
C LYS A 113 0.67 19.13 -14.12
N PRO A 114 1.61 18.44 -13.47
CA PRO A 114 1.42 17.90 -12.13
C PRO A 114 1.22 19.02 -11.09
N LEU A 115 0.73 18.65 -9.90
CA LEU A 115 0.75 19.51 -8.72
C LEU A 115 2.15 20.10 -8.46
N SER A 116 2.20 21.33 -7.95
CA SER A 116 3.46 21.98 -7.59
C SER A 116 4.11 21.30 -6.37
N GLU A 117 5.43 21.40 -6.26
CA GLU A 117 6.19 20.79 -5.15
C GLU A 117 5.68 21.20 -3.76
N ASN A 118 5.25 22.46 -3.61
CA ASN A 118 4.79 22.99 -2.33
C ASN A 118 3.27 22.81 -2.10
N ALA A 119 2.52 22.23 -3.06
CA ALA A 119 1.05 22.12 -2.99
C ALA A 119 0.58 21.49 -1.67
N PHE A 120 1.16 20.34 -1.30
CA PHE A 120 0.85 19.61 -0.06
C PHE A 120 1.12 20.42 1.21
N ASN A 121 2.26 21.11 1.29
CA ASN A 121 2.57 21.94 2.44
C ASN A 121 1.63 23.14 2.52
N VAL A 122 1.26 23.76 1.38
CA VAL A 122 0.30 24.88 1.35
C VAL A 122 -1.07 24.45 1.83
N SER A 123 -1.58 23.28 1.44
CA SER A 123 -2.83 22.73 2.01
C SER A 123 -2.69 22.45 3.51
N LEU A 124 -1.57 21.88 3.97
CA LEU A 124 -1.32 21.68 5.41
C LEU A 124 -1.34 23.00 6.20
N ARG A 125 -0.82 24.11 5.63
CA ARG A 125 -0.95 25.45 6.25
C ARG A 125 -2.38 25.99 6.24
N ARG A 126 -3.19 25.65 5.24
CA ARG A 126 -4.61 26.05 5.17
C ARG A 126 -5.46 25.31 6.20
N MET A 127 -5.12 24.05 6.50
CA MET A 127 -5.75 23.23 7.55
C MET A 127 -5.26 23.60 8.97
N GLY A 128 -4.61 24.75 9.17
CA GLY A 128 -4.20 25.26 10.48
C GLY A 128 -2.85 24.79 11.00
N TYR A 129 -2.26 23.73 10.46
CA TYR A 129 -0.96 23.22 10.92
C TYR A 129 0.20 24.14 10.54
N SER A 130 1.20 24.29 11.40
CA SER A 130 2.43 25.04 11.15
C SER A 130 3.52 24.22 10.44
N LYS A 131 4.63 24.89 10.07
CA LYS A 131 5.80 24.22 9.44
C LYS A 131 6.52 23.27 10.37
N ASP A 132 6.41 23.50 11.67
CA ASP A 132 7.17 22.83 12.72
C ASP A 132 6.40 21.67 13.36
N GLU A 133 5.08 21.56 13.07
CA GLU A 133 4.24 20.43 13.45
C GLU A 133 4.24 19.30 12.40
N VAL A 134 3.92 19.60 11.13
CA VAL A 134 3.85 18.59 10.07
C VAL A 134 4.22 19.14 8.70
N THR A 135 4.96 18.33 7.94
CA THR A 135 5.26 18.58 6.52
C THR A 135 4.87 17.38 5.66
N ALA A 136 4.69 17.57 4.36
CA ALA A 136 4.38 16.47 3.45
C ALA A 136 5.46 15.36 3.42
N HIS A 137 6.71 15.70 3.73
CA HIS A 137 7.79 14.72 3.92
C HIS A 137 7.82 14.10 5.32
N GLY A 138 7.19 14.77 6.31
CA GLY A 138 7.03 14.28 7.68
C GLY A 138 6.15 13.04 7.77
N PHE A 139 5.16 12.89 6.89
CA PHE A 139 4.31 11.68 6.82
C PHE A 139 5.09 10.36 6.76
N ARG A 140 6.30 10.36 6.18
CA ARG A 140 7.16 9.17 6.12
C ARG A 140 7.81 8.84 7.47
N VAL A 141 8.14 9.88 8.24
CA VAL A 141 8.60 9.73 9.64
C VAL A 141 7.44 9.25 10.50
N THR A 142 6.25 9.88 10.37
CA THR A 142 5.00 9.43 11.00
C THR A 142 4.72 7.95 10.74
N ALA A 143 4.71 7.54 9.47
CA ALA A 143 4.44 6.17 9.07
C ALA A 143 5.48 5.20 9.64
N SER A 144 6.77 5.49 9.49
CA SER A 144 7.84 4.67 10.06
C SER A 144 7.67 4.52 11.58
N THR A 145 7.45 5.61 12.33
CA THR A 145 7.30 5.56 13.78
C THR A 145 6.05 4.79 14.22
N ILE A 146 4.87 5.08 13.65
CA ILE A 146 3.61 4.41 14.04
C ILE A 146 3.64 2.92 13.67
N LEU A 147 4.14 2.56 12.48
CA LEU A 147 4.20 1.15 12.06
C LEU A 147 5.22 0.34 12.87
N ASN A 148 6.38 0.90 13.21
CA ASN A 148 7.33 0.24 14.11
C ASN A 148 6.74 0.08 15.52
N ASN A 149 6.07 1.11 16.07
CA ASN A 149 5.42 1.04 17.37
C ASN A 149 4.29 -0.01 17.44
N ARG A 150 3.63 -0.30 16.32
CA ARG A 150 2.62 -1.37 16.18
C ARG A 150 3.22 -2.76 15.94
N GLY A 151 4.54 -2.89 15.85
CA GLY A 151 5.22 -4.17 15.67
C GLY A 151 5.11 -4.77 14.26
N TYR A 152 4.92 -3.94 13.23
CA TYR A 152 5.06 -4.40 11.84
C TYR A 152 6.53 -4.71 11.52
N ASP A 153 6.75 -5.61 10.56
CA ASP A 153 8.08 -6.00 10.09
C ASP A 153 8.89 -4.77 9.58
N PRO A 154 10.04 -4.43 10.21
CA PRO A 154 10.84 -3.28 9.83
C PRO A 154 11.33 -3.32 8.38
N ASP A 155 11.67 -4.49 7.84
CA ASP A 155 12.14 -4.60 6.46
C ASP A 155 11.01 -4.31 5.47
N VAL A 156 9.76 -4.65 5.82
CA VAL A 156 8.57 -4.28 5.03
C VAL A 156 8.31 -2.78 5.10
N ILE A 157 8.45 -2.15 6.28
CA ILE A 157 8.31 -0.69 6.44
C ILE A 157 9.34 0.05 5.58
N GLU A 158 10.62 -0.32 5.71
CA GLU A 158 11.72 0.33 4.99
C GLU A 158 11.66 0.07 3.46
N ALA A 159 11.14 -1.08 3.04
CA ALA A 159 10.89 -1.35 1.62
C ALA A 159 9.69 -0.56 1.08
N VAL A 160 8.58 -0.39 1.81
CA VAL A 160 7.46 0.50 1.43
C VAL A 160 7.96 1.94 1.27
N LEU A 161 8.83 2.38 2.18
CA LEU A 161 9.50 3.67 2.11
C LEU A 161 10.54 3.75 0.97
N ALA A 162 10.84 2.70 0.21
CA ALA A 162 11.89 2.65 -0.80
C ALA A 162 13.29 3.04 -0.27
N HIS A 163 13.56 2.74 1.00
CA HIS A 163 14.90 2.75 1.57
C HIS A 163 15.63 1.42 1.29
N GLN A 164 14.88 0.34 1.08
CA GLN A 164 15.35 -0.99 0.68
C GLN A 164 14.68 -1.48 -0.61
N ASP A 165 15.08 -2.66 -1.12
CA ASP A 165 14.51 -3.25 -2.34
C ASP A 165 13.05 -3.73 -2.16
N SER A 166 12.18 -3.29 -3.06
CA SER A 166 10.77 -3.68 -3.20
C SER A 166 10.52 -5.21 -3.21
N ASN A 167 11.52 -6.02 -3.56
CA ASN A 167 11.44 -7.49 -3.46
C ASN A 167 11.13 -8.02 -2.05
N VAL A 168 11.41 -7.24 -0.99
CA VAL A 168 10.98 -7.56 0.38
C VAL A 168 9.45 -7.55 0.51
N ILE A 169 8.78 -6.51 0.00
CA ILE A 169 7.31 -6.36 0.05
C ILE A 169 6.64 -7.55 -0.64
N ARG A 170 7.12 -7.90 -1.85
CA ARG A 170 6.56 -9.03 -2.61
C ARG A 170 6.70 -10.35 -1.85
N ARG A 171 7.84 -10.59 -1.18
CA ARG A 171 8.04 -11.79 -0.36
C ARG A 171 7.07 -11.83 0.83
N ALA A 172 6.93 -10.73 1.58
CA ALA A 172 5.99 -10.65 2.70
C ALA A 172 4.53 -10.97 2.27
N TYR A 173 4.05 -10.36 1.18
CA TYR A 173 2.70 -10.66 0.66
C TYR A 173 2.55 -12.10 0.16
N THR A 174 3.55 -12.65 -0.54
CA THR A 174 3.53 -14.04 -1.04
C THR A 174 3.52 -15.05 0.11
N THR A 175 4.23 -14.77 1.20
CA THR A 175 4.24 -15.60 2.41
C THR A 175 2.94 -15.49 3.21
N CYS A 176 2.25 -14.35 3.17
CA CYS A 176 0.96 -14.15 3.82
C CYS A 176 -0.20 -14.83 3.06
N SER A 177 -0.16 -14.86 1.72
CA SER A 177 -1.20 -15.48 0.90
C SER A 177 -1.05 -17.01 0.74
N THR A 178 0.13 -17.56 1.04
CA THR A 178 0.35 -19.01 1.06
C THR A 178 0.09 -19.53 2.46
N PRO A 179 -0.96 -20.35 2.72
CA PRO A 179 -1.12 -20.95 4.03
C PRO A 179 0.12 -21.79 4.34
N ARG A 180 0.78 -21.50 5.47
CA ARG A 180 1.93 -22.26 5.97
C ARG A 180 1.44 -23.69 6.23
N SER A 181 1.64 -24.58 5.26
CA SER A 181 1.36 -25.99 5.42
C SER A 181 2.16 -26.49 6.62
N LEU A 182 1.47 -27.17 7.53
CA LEU A 182 2.07 -27.74 8.73
C LEU A 182 3.17 -28.71 8.28
N SER A 183 4.42 -28.37 8.55
CA SER A 183 5.53 -29.27 8.35
C SER A 183 5.45 -30.39 9.39
N SER A 184 4.83 -31.51 9.01
CA SER A 184 4.84 -32.74 9.78
C SER A 184 6.29 -33.11 10.09
N ASN A 185 6.68 -33.02 11.36
CA ASN A 185 8.00 -33.45 11.80
C ASN A 185 7.98 -34.97 12.00
N GLU A 186 8.25 -35.70 10.91
CA GLU A 186 8.47 -37.15 10.89
C GLU A 186 9.70 -37.50 11.77
N GLY A 187 9.43 -37.84 13.03
CA GLY A 187 10.48 -38.02 14.04
C GLY A 187 10.21 -39.20 14.98
N SER A 188 10.27 -40.44 14.47
CA SER A 188 10.65 -41.63 15.24
C SER A 188 10.87 -42.87 14.36
N LYS A 189 12.14 -43.21 14.09
CA LYS A 189 12.54 -44.56 13.65
C LYS A 189 13.06 -45.35 14.84
N THR A 190 12.27 -46.29 15.36
CA THR A 190 12.81 -47.43 16.13
C THR A 190 11.91 -48.66 16.01
N LEU A 191 12.51 -49.84 15.91
CA LEU A 191 11.83 -51.13 15.79
C LEU A 191 11.00 -51.45 17.05
N LEU A 192 9.89 -52.19 16.89
CA LEU A 192 9.85 -53.61 17.31
C LEU A 192 8.61 -54.37 16.80
N HIS A 193 8.82 -55.68 16.61
CA HIS A 193 7.87 -56.78 16.35
C HIS A 193 6.43 -56.62 16.89
N ARG A 194 5.40 -56.98 16.10
CA ARG A 194 4.75 -58.32 16.14
C ARG A 194 3.81 -58.54 14.93
N GLN A 195 3.46 -59.80 14.66
CA GLN A 195 2.74 -60.25 13.47
C GLN A 195 1.20 -60.23 13.59
N SER A 196 0.55 -60.16 12.43
CA SER A 196 -0.52 -61.08 11.96
C SER A 196 -1.92 -60.51 11.66
N HIS A 197 -2.55 -61.15 10.66
CA HIS A 197 -3.96 -61.12 10.22
C HIS A 197 -4.46 -59.96 9.31
N LEU A 198 -4.57 -60.31 8.02
CA LEU A 198 -5.56 -59.80 7.05
C LEU A 198 -7.00 -60.11 7.49
N PRO A 199 -8.02 -59.37 7.01
CA PRO A 199 -8.75 -59.80 5.80
C PRO A 199 -9.07 -58.68 4.78
N GLN A 200 -9.54 -59.07 3.59
CA GLN A 200 -9.85 -58.20 2.46
C GLN A 200 -11.35 -57.82 2.37
N GLY A 201 -11.63 -56.65 1.78
CA GLY A 201 -12.87 -56.25 1.10
C GLY A 201 -12.57 -54.98 0.28
N ARG A 202 -12.88 -54.83 -1.03
CA ARG A 202 -14.18 -54.93 -1.73
C ARG A 202 -15.29 -54.20 -0.95
N THR A 203 -16.07 -53.25 -1.46
CA THR A 203 -16.28 -52.65 -2.82
C THR A 203 -17.10 -51.35 -2.62
N SER A 204 -17.27 -50.38 -3.53
CA SER A 204 -16.86 -50.16 -4.94
C SER A 204 -17.06 -48.66 -5.28
N CYS A 205 -16.66 -48.20 -6.48
CA CYS A 205 -17.24 -46.97 -7.06
C CYS A 205 -18.75 -47.12 -7.24
N VAL A 206 -19.52 -46.05 -7.02
CA VAL A 206 -20.81 -45.83 -7.66
C VAL A 206 -20.83 -44.39 -8.19
N GLN A 207 -21.27 -44.24 -9.43
CA GLN A 207 -21.29 -42.98 -10.18
C GLN A 207 -22.54 -42.15 -9.86
N SER A 208 -22.53 -40.91 -10.37
CA SER A 208 -23.64 -39.94 -10.38
C SER A 208 -24.97 -40.50 -10.93
N PRO A 209 -26.07 -39.73 -10.83
CA PRO A 209 -26.39 -38.88 -11.99
C PRO A 209 -26.87 -37.47 -11.66
N GLU A 210 -26.83 -36.60 -12.69
CA GLU A 210 -27.41 -35.26 -12.69
C GLU A 210 -28.94 -35.27 -12.71
N LEU A 211 -29.57 -34.14 -12.33
CA LEU A 211 -30.86 -33.74 -12.89
C LEU A 211 -31.19 -32.24 -12.64
N GLY A 212 -31.18 -31.46 -13.72
CA GLY A 212 -32.30 -30.57 -14.11
C GLY A 212 -32.60 -29.29 -13.32
N PRO A 213 -32.54 -28.09 -13.94
CA PRO A 213 -32.98 -26.85 -13.32
C PRO A 213 -34.51 -26.62 -13.47
N HIS A 214 -35.14 -25.96 -12.48
CA HIS A 214 -36.51 -25.48 -12.60
C HIS A 214 -36.63 -23.96 -12.39
N LEU A 215 -37.15 -23.27 -13.41
CA LEU A 215 -37.62 -21.89 -13.31
C LEU A 215 -38.94 -21.79 -12.54
N ARG A 216 -39.11 -20.70 -11.78
CA ARG A 216 -40.26 -19.76 -11.72
C ARG A 216 -39.86 -18.66 -10.72
N ARG A 217 -39.68 -17.40 -11.13
CA ARG A 217 -40.73 -16.37 -11.33
C ARG A 217 -41.70 -16.25 -10.16
N CYS A 218 -41.39 -15.31 -9.26
CA CYS A 218 -42.22 -14.12 -9.03
C CYS A 218 -41.30 -12.89 -9.14
#